data_AF-H2XZB8-F1
#
_entry.id   AF-H2XZB8-F1
#
_cell.length_a   1.000
_cell.length_b   1.000
_cell.length_c   1.000
_cell.angle_alpha   90.00
_cell.angle_beta   90.00
_cell.angle_gamma   90.00
#
_symmetry.space_group_name_H-M   'P 1'
#
loop_
_entity.id
_entity.type
_entity.pdbx_description
1 polymer ?
#
loop_
_entity_poly.entity_id
_entity_poly.type
_entity_poly.pdbx_seq_one_letter_code
_entity_poly.pdbx_strand_id
1 'polypeptide(L)'
;FIVVYSTRRSILTINIVECRNLVSFPHKKCDAYVKCYLTPDRSVKKKTSIKKNTLSPKFNQELKFSNITMAELSSRVLEMSVWNAGTFGKKIFIGHVQISLDNWKWTNTPHWYPLKPKECTTCNLQSQHDDTHDAIKLPYTPAAVEEGNVKVTSNVDMVCPAREVNEIELQDIETYVKCYMLPDKSHRSKMRSTIIKSTNSPRYNHNFVFRGFNKSELMERCIEIMVVGVGSAGSRRKSNTVGGIRLSSGERKHIGKPAEWMDSNAEERELWMKSLSAPGMETISIIPLRSHIKPTCSYS
;
A
#
# COMPACT_ATOMS: atom_id res chain seq x y z
N PHE A 1 -17.49 20.37 -5.91
CA PHE A 1 -16.35 21.27 -6.20
C PHE A 1 -16.65 22.07 -7.46
N ILE A 2 -15.89 23.13 -7.76
CA ILE A 2 -16.00 23.92 -8.99
C ILE A 2 -14.63 23.93 -9.67
N VAL A 3 -14.58 23.88 -11.00
CA VAL A 3 -13.33 23.88 -11.78
C VAL A 3 -13.41 24.93 -12.88
N VAL A 4 -12.54 25.93 -12.80
CA VAL A 4 -12.47 27.06 -13.74
C VAL A 4 -11.04 27.21 -14.25
N TYR A 5 -10.88 27.50 -15.52
CA TYR A 5 -9.58 27.77 -16.13
C TYR A 5 -9.50 29.21 -16.65
N SER A 6 -8.34 29.83 -16.46
CA SER A 6 -8.05 31.20 -16.89
C SER A 6 -6.97 31.18 -17.97
N THR A 7 -7.35 31.16 -19.24
CA THR A 7 -6.43 31.11 -20.39
C THR A 7 -5.39 32.23 -20.35
N ARG A 8 -5.78 33.48 -20.04
CA ARG A 8 -4.85 34.63 -19.95
C ARG A 8 -3.73 34.44 -18.92
N ARG A 9 -3.99 33.67 -17.86
CA ARG A 9 -3.05 33.47 -16.74
C ARG A 9 -2.40 32.09 -16.76
N SER A 10 -2.88 31.19 -17.62
CA SER A 10 -2.53 29.76 -17.60
C SER A 10 -2.70 29.14 -16.20
N ILE A 11 -3.82 29.45 -15.54
CA ILE A 11 -4.14 28.96 -14.18
C ILE A 11 -5.42 28.14 -14.20
N LEU A 12 -5.32 26.90 -13.73
CA LEU A 12 -6.45 26.06 -13.34
C LEU A 12 -6.78 26.30 -11.87
N THR A 13 -8.03 26.64 -11.58
CA THR A 13 -8.54 26.84 -10.22
C THR A 13 -9.59 25.78 -9.90
N ILE A 14 -9.35 25.04 -8.81
CA ILE A 14 -10.28 24.07 -8.25
C ILE A 14 -10.78 24.61 -6.92
N ASN A 15 -12.05 24.99 -6.86
CA ASN A 15 -12.70 25.40 -5.63
C ASN A 15 -13.33 24.18 -4.96
N ILE A 16 -12.73 23.74 -3.85
CA ILE A 16 -13.27 22.69 -3.00
C ILE A 16 -14.35 23.32 -2.13
N VAL A 17 -15.61 23.04 -2.46
CA VAL A 17 -16.79 23.59 -1.79
C VAL A 17 -17.03 22.84 -0.48
N GLU A 18 -17.53 21.60 -0.55
CA GLU A 18 -17.85 20.79 0.62
C GLU A 18 -17.89 19.30 0.30
N CYS A 19 -17.87 18.46 1.34
CA CYS A 19 -18.27 17.07 1.29
C CYS A 19 -19.47 16.85 2.21
N ARG A 20 -20.28 15.82 1.94
CA ARG A 20 -21.44 15.45 2.76
C ARG A 20 -21.41 13.96 3.06
N ASN A 21 -21.92 13.58 4.23
CA ASN A 21 -22.11 12.19 4.64
C ASN A 21 -20.82 11.35 4.56
N LEU A 22 -19.69 11.92 5.00
CA LEU A 22 -18.44 11.18 5.11
C LEU A 22 -18.58 10.04 6.13
N VAL A 23 -17.78 8.99 5.96
CA VAL A 23 -17.78 7.80 6.82
C VAL A 23 -17.39 8.18 8.25
N SER A 24 -18.18 7.70 9.22
CA SER A 24 -17.85 7.79 10.64
C SER A 24 -16.88 6.68 11.03
N PHE A 25 -15.87 7.02 11.83
CA PHE A 25 -14.90 6.06 12.33
C PHE A 25 -15.16 5.79 13.83
N PRO A 26 -15.31 4.53 14.27
CA PRO A 26 -15.49 4.21 15.69
C PRO A 26 -14.38 4.83 16.54
N HIS A 27 -14.75 5.59 17.56
CA HIS A 27 -13.85 6.25 18.50
C HIS A 27 -12.81 7.20 17.88
N LYS A 28 -13.04 7.71 16.66
CA LYS A 28 -12.15 8.67 16.00
C LYS A 28 -12.92 9.86 15.45
N LYS A 29 -12.38 11.06 15.69
CA LYS A 29 -12.89 12.30 15.09
C LYS A 29 -12.60 12.29 13.58
N CYS A 30 -13.54 12.82 12.81
CA CYS A 30 -13.37 13.00 11.37
C CYS A 30 -12.78 14.39 11.11
N ASP A 31 -11.46 14.45 10.97
CA ASP A 31 -10.71 15.66 10.68
C ASP A 31 -10.37 15.68 9.18
N ALA A 32 -11.36 16.08 8.38
CA ALA A 32 -11.33 15.90 6.93
C ALA A 32 -10.50 16.97 6.21
N TYR A 33 -9.78 16.57 5.17
CA TYR A 33 -9.14 17.45 4.19
C TYR A 33 -9.12 16.80 2.81
N VAL A 34 -9.02 17.61 1.76
CA VAL A 34 -8.99 17.15 0.36
C VAL A 34 -7.62 17.38 -0.22
N LYS A 35 -7.07 16.38 -0.93
CA LYS A 35 -5.88 16.51 -1.77
C LYS A 35 -6.31 16.49 -3.24
N CYS A 36 -5.61 17.28 -4.07
CA CYS A 36 -5.81 17.35 -5.51
C CYS A 36 -4.48 17.12 -6.24
N TYR A 37 -4.54 16.35 -7.32
CA TYR A 37 -3.45 16.09 -8.25
C TYR A 37 -3.94 16.21 -9.70
N LEU A 38 -3.04 16.49 -10.62
CA LEU A 38 -3.29 16.43 -12.06
C LEU A 38 -2.46 15.30 -12.66
N THR A 39 -3.07 14.16 -12.96
CA THR A 39 -2.34 13.02 -13.54
C THR A 39 -2.17 13.18 -15.05
N PRO A 40 -1.10 12.60 -15.66
CA PRO A 40 -0.10 11.71 -15.03
C PRO A 40 0.94 12.42 -14.14
N ASP A 41 1.05 13.74 -14.19
CA ASP A 41 2.07 14.49 -13.44
C ASP A 41 1.66 14.76 -11.97
N ARG A 42 1.88 13.77 -11.11
CA ARG A 42 1.65 13.91 -9.66
C ARG A 42 2.68 14.78 -8.91
N SER A 43 3.55 15.52 -9.61
CA SER A 43 4.61 16.32 -8.98
C SER A 43 4.08 17.44 -8.08
N VAL A 44 2.93 18.02 -8.42
CA VAL A 44 2.34 19.16 -7.69
C VAL A 44 1.11 18.72 -6.91
N LYS A 45 1.27 18.57 -5.60
CA LYS A 45 0.16 18.30 -4.67
C LYS A 45 -0.45 19.60 -4.15
N LYS A 46 -1.76 19.76 -4.28
CA LYS A 46 -2.53 20.83 -3.62
C LYS A 46 -3.46 20.24 -2.57
N LYS A 47 -3.64 20.91 -1.43
CA LYS A 47 -4.51 20.42 -0.35
C LYS A 47 -5.27 21.53 0.34
N THR A 48 -6.46 21.20 0.85
CA THR A 48 -7.22 22.10 1.71
C THR A 48 -6.64 22.16 3.12
N SER A 49 -7.07 23.16 3.88
CA SER A 49 -7.04 23.14 5.34
C SER A 49 -7.89 21.99 5.89
N ILE A 50 -7.58 21.57 7.12
CA ILE A 50 -8.30 20.49 7.81
C ILE A 50 -9.56 21.06 8.46
N LYS A 51 -10.70 20.41 8.24
CA LYS A 51 -11.97 20.69 8.92
C LYS A 51 -12.20 19.62 9.99
N LYS A 52 -12.15 20.04 11.25
CA LYS A 52 -12.15 19.13 12.40
C LYS A 52 -13.54 18.66 12.76
N ASN A 53 -13.63 17.42 13.22
CA ASN A 53 -14.80 16.82 13.86
C ASN A 53 -16.11 17.01 13.08
N THR A 54 -16.13 16.74 11.77
CA THR A 54 -17.34 16.86 10.97
C THR A 54 -17.39 15.84 9.84
N LEU A 55 -18.56 15.23 9.63
CA LEU A 55 -18.84 14.34 8.50
C LEU A 55 -19.36 15.10 7.26
N SER A 56 -19.60 16.40 7.40
CA SER A 56 -20.04 17.28 6.31
C SER A 56 -19.17 18.55 6.27
N PRO A 57 -17.86 18.42 5.99
CA PRO A 57 -16.94 19.54 6.00
C PRO A 57 -17.23 20.53 4.87
N LYS A 58 -17.36 21.81 5.22
CA LYS A 58 -17.37 22.93 4.27
C LYS A 58 -15.96 23.54 4.18
N PHE A 59 -15.34 23.38 3.02
CA PHE A 59 -13.97 23.84 2.76
C PHE A 59 -13.95 25.26 2.23
N ASN A 60 -14.75 25.56 1.20
CA ASN A 60 -14.77 26.82 0.47
C ASN A 60 -13.36 27.37 0.18
N GLN A 61 -12.50 26.51 -0.38
CA GLN A 61 -11.09 26.81 -0.57
C GLN A 61 -10.66 26.59 -2.02
N GLU A 62 -9.98 27.59 -2.58
CA GLU A 62 -9.39 27.51 -3.92
C GLU A 62 -7.99 26.87 -3.89
N LEU A 63 -7.78 25.91 -4.80
CA LEU A 63 -6.50 25.29 -5.07
C LEU A 63 -6.11 25.60 -6.52
N LYS A 64 -4.93 26.20 -6.70
CA LYS A 64 -4.47 26.72 -8.00
C LYS A 64 -3.26 25.96 -8.53
N PHE A 65 -3.37 25.53 -9.78
CA PHE A 65 -2.27 25.01 -10.59
C PHE A 65 -1.92 26.07 -11.64
N SER A 66 -0.71 26.60 -11.55
CA SER A 66 -0.21 27.65 -12.45
C SER A 66 0.62 27.04 -13.58
N ASN A 67 0.81 27.81 -14.65
CA ASN A 67 1.65 27.45 -15.79
C ASN A 67 1.18 26.17 -16.50
N ILE A 68 -0.14 25.99 -16.64
CA ILE A 68 -0.71 24.89 -17.40
C ILE A 68 -1.55 25.43 -18.55
N THR A 69 -1.30 24.93 -19.75
CA THR A 69 -2.00 25.34 -20.98
C THR A 69 -3.29 24.54 -21.17
N MET A 70 -4.22 25.05 -21.99
CA MET A 70 -5.46 24.33 -22.31
C MET A 70 -5.20 23.00 -23.04
N ALA A 71 -4.19 22.97 -23.91
CA ALA A 71 -3.79 21.76 -24.64
C ALA A 71 -3.22 20.68 -23.71
N GLU A 72 -2.50 21.07 -22.66
CA GLU A 72 -2.09 20.10 -21.64
C GLU A 72 -3.30 19.58 -20.87
N LEU A 73 -4.22 20.47 -20.46
CA LEU A 73 -5.40 20.09 -19.67
C LEU A 73 -6.27 19.03 -20.36
N SER A 74 -6.41 19.04 -21.69
CA SER A 74 -7.23 18.05 -22.40
C SER A 74 -6.73 16.61 -22.26
N SER A 75 -5.46 16.41 -21.89
CA SER A 75 -4.89 15.08 -21.64
C SER A 75 -4.75 14.74 -20.15
N ARG A 76 -5.23 15.61 -19.25
CA ARG A 76 -5.07 15.45 -17.79
C ARG A 76 -6.33 14.93 -17.13
N VAL A 77 -6.12 14.20 -16.04
CA VAL A 77 -7.20 13.80 -15.13
C VAL A 77 -6.99 14.50 -13.79
N LEU A 78 -8.03 15.20 -13.33
CA LEU A 78 -8.08 15.78 -11.99
C LEU A 78 -8.44 14.66 -10.99
N GLU A 79 -7.48 14.31 -10.15
CA GLU A 79 -7.67 13.35 -9.07
C GLU A 79 -7.85 14.08 -7.75
N MET A 80 -8.99 13.86 -7.08
CA MET A 80 -9.28 14.42 -5.77
C MET A 80 -9.54 13.30 -4.76
N SER A 81 -8.88 13.36 -3.61
CA SER A 81 -9.04 12.38 -2.55
C SER A 81 -9.32 13.04 -1.20
N VAL A 82 -10.26 12.46 -0.45
CA VAL A 82 -10.67 12.92 0.88
C VAL A 82 -10.01 12.05 1.93
N TRP A 83 -9.43 12.69 2.94
CA TRP A 83 -8.64 12.05 3.99
C TRP A 83 -9.07 12.55 5.36
N ASN A 84 -9.07 11.66 6.35
CA ASN A 84 -9.08 12.03 7.76
C ASN A 84 -7.63 12.20 8.23
N ALA A 85 -7.29 13.33 8.83
CA ALA A 85 -5.96 13.60 9.37
C ALA A 85 -5.61 12.66 10.55
N GLY A 86 -6.63 12.19 11.29
CA GLY A 86 -6.47 11.27 12.41
C GLY A 86 -5.67 11.84 13.58
N THR A 87 -5.56 11.05 14.65
CA THR A 87 -4.74 11.35 15.82
C THR A 87 -3.33 10.78 15.64
N PHE A 88 -2.29 11.49 16.10
CA PHE A 88 -0.89 11.04 16.04
C PHE A 88 -0.35 10.76 14.61
N GLY A 89 -0.77 11.54 13.62
CA GLY A 89 -0.21 11.51 12.26
C GLY A 89 -0.74 10.38 11.35
N LYS A 90 -1.56 9.46 11.86
CA LYS A 90 -2.17 8.39 11.05
C LYS A 90 -3.33 8.90 10.20
N LYS A 91 -3.03 9.27 8.96
CA LYS A 91 -4.02 9.68 7.95
C LYS A 91 -4.84 8.46 7.49
N ILE A 92 -6.16 8.61 7.35
CA ILE A 92 -7.06 7.56 6.86
C ILE A 92 -7.70 8.03 5.56
N PHE A 93 -7.59 7.24 4.50
CA PHE A 93 -8.26 7.51 3.24
C PHE A 93 -9.77 7.27 3.39
N ILE A 94 -10.58 8.20 2.90
CA ILE A 94 -12.05 8.09 2.94
C ILE A 94 -12.60 7.71 1.58
N GLY A 95 -12.09 8.32 0.51
CA GLY A 95 -12.52 8.05 -0.85
C GLY A 95 -11.93 9.05 -1.84
N HIS A 96 -12.10 8.77 -3.13
CA HIS A 96 -11.58 9.63 -4.20
C HIS A 96 -12.55 9.78 -5.36
N VAL A 97 -12.24 10.72 -6.25
CA VAL A 97 -12.87 10.90 -7.55
C VAL A 97 -11.79 11.27 -8.56
N GLN A 98 -11.96 10.79 -9.79
CA GLN A 98 -11.11 11.13 -10.94
C GLN A 98 -12.01 11.72 -12.02
N ILE A 99 -11.61 12.88 -12.55
CA ILE A 99 -12.37 13.63 -13.53
C ILE A 99 -11.47 13.92 -14.72
N SER A 100 -11.82 13.41 -15.90
CA SER A 100 -11.15 13.82 -17.13
C SER A 100 -11.39 15.31 -17.35
N LEU A 101 -10.31 16.05 -17.63
CA LEU A 101 -10.39 17.46 -18.00
C LEU A 101 -10.53 17.65 -19.51
N ASP A 102 -10.56 16.56 -20.28
CA ASP A 102 -10.91 16.60 -21.69
C ASP A 102 -12.33 17.17 -21.88
N ASN A 103 -12.44 18.17 -22.74
CA ASN A 103 -13.69 18.87 -23.05
C ASN A 103 -14.48 19.38 -21.82
N TRP A 104 -13.80 19.65 -20.70
CA TRP A 104 -14.45 20.20 -19.51
C TRP A 104 -15.04 21.59 -19.79
N LYS A 105 -16.21 21.90 -19.22
CA LYS A 105 -16.97 23.13 -19.55
C LYS A 105 -16.46 24.42 -18.89
N TRP A 106 -15.49 24.32 -17.97
CA TRP A 106 -14.85 25.43 -17.24
C TRP A 106 -15.82 26.45 -16.60
N THR A 107 -17.02 26.02 -16.21
CA THR A 107 -18.06 26.88 -15.64
C THR A 107 -17.88 27.08 -14.13
N ASN A 108 -18.40 28.20 -13.61
CA ASN A 108 -18.45 28.45 -12.16
C ASN A 108 -19.60 27.70 -11.45
N THR A 109 -19.99 26.53 -11.96
CA THR A 109 -21.09 25.74 -11.41
C THR A 109 -20.55 24.62 -10.51
N PRO A 110 -21.16 24.37 -9.34
CA PRO A 110 -20.73 23.30 -8.46
C PRO A 110 -21.12 21.94 -9.04
N HIS A 111 -20.16 21.03 -9.08
CA HIS A 111 -20.34 19.64 -9.48
C HIS A 111 -20.24 18.72 -8.26
N TRP A 112 -21.10 17.72 -8.23
CA TRP A 112 -21.20 16.70 -7.19
C TRP A 112 -20.84 15.33 -7.74
N TYR A 113 -20.00 14.60 -7.02
CA TYR A 113 -19.60 13.25 -7.38
C TYR A 113 -19.59 12.37 -6.12
N PRO A 114 -20.06 11.12 -6.21
CA PRO A 114 -19.90 10.16 -5.14
C PRO A 114 -18.40 9.84 -4.96
N LEU A 115 -17.95 9.75 -3.72
CA LEU A 115 -16.61 9.28 -3.42
C LEU A 115 -16.53 7.78 -3.69
N LYS A 116 -15.59 7.37 -4.52
CA LYS A 116 -15.29 5.96 -4.75
C LYS A 116 -14.34 5.43 -3.68
N PRO A 117 -14.49 4.16 -3.27
CA PRO A 117 -13.44 3.46 -2.55
C PRO A 117 -12.20 3.34 -3.45
N LYS A 118 -11.05 3.05 -2.87
CA LYS A 118 -9.82 2.81 -3.65
C LYS A 118 -10.06 1.56 -4.53
N GLU A 119 -10.10 1.73 -5.85
CA GLU A 119 -10.27 0.61 -6.79
C GLU A 119 -9.13 -0.41 -6.57
N CYS A 120 -9.49 -1.68 -6.32
CA CYS A 120 -8.55 -2.81 -6.35
C CYS A 120 -8.43 -3.23 -7.83
N THR A 121 -7.39 -2.79 -8.52
CA THR A 121 -7.20 -3.12 -9.93
C THR A 121 -6.69 -4.55 -10.08
N THR A 122 -7.61 -5.49 -10.32
CA THR A 122 -7.32 -6.80 -10.89
C THR A 122 -7.21 -6.71 -12.41
N CYS A 123 -6.21 -7.40 -12.96
CA CYS A 123 -6.07 -7.95 -14.32
C CYS A 123 -6.30 -7.07 -15.57
N ASN A 124 -5.19 -6.65 -16.20
CA ASN A 124 -4.90 -6.93 -17.62
C ASN A 124 -3.40 -6.72 -17.91
N LEU A 125 -2.66 -7.82 -18.08
CA LEU A 125 -1.28 -7.81 -18.52
C LEU A 125 -1.25 -8.01 -20.04
N GLN A 126 -1.03 -6.93 -20.77
CA GLN A 126 -0.29 -6.96 -22.03
C GLN A 126 0.21 -5.55 -22.31
N SER A 127 1.54 -5.39 -22.22
CA SER A 127 2.35 -4.28 -22.71
C SER A 127 1.80 -2.87 -22.47
N GLN A 128 2.30 -2.20 -21.45
CA GLN A 128 3.23 -1.07 -21.56
C GLN A 128 3.53 -0.59 -20.14
N HIS A 129 4.74 -0.08 -19.95
CA HIS A 129 5.21 0.68 -18.80
C HIS A 129 4.06 1.27 -17.95
N ASP A 130 3.80 0.71 -16.77
CA ASP A 130 2.98 1.44 -15.80
C ASP A 130 3.33 1.08 -14.35
N ASP A 131 3.45 2.15 -13.59
CA ASP A 131 4.04 2.31 -12.29
C ASP A 131 3.06 1.90 -11.19
N THR A 132 3.07 0.62 -10.79
CA THR A 132 2.22 0.13 -9.69
C THR A 132 2.88 0.32 -8.32
N HIS A 133 2.19 1.07 -7.46
CA HIS A 133 2.55 1.61 -6.15
C HIS A 133 2.81 0.56 -5.05
N ASP A 134 3.76 0.87 -4.15
CA ASP A 134 4.08 0.26 -2.85
C ASP A 134 3.56 -1.15 -2.57
N ALA A 135 4.27 -2.12 -3.12
CA ALA A 135 4.07 -3.50 -2.75
C ALA A 135 5.36 -4.29 -2.89
N ILE A 136 5.47 -5.34 -2.09
CA ILE A 136 6.58 -6.27 -2.23
C ILE A 136 6.33 -7.02 -3.53
N LYS A 137 7.26 -6.92 -4.49
CA LYS A 137 7.32 -7.85 -5.60
C LYS A 137 7.91 -9.13 -5.04
N LEU A 138 7.05 -10.09 -4.76
CA LEU A 138 7.46 -11.42 -4.35
C LEU A 138 7.43 -12.28 -5.60
N PRO A 139 8.57 -12.58 -6.23
CA PRO A 139 8.69 -13.85 -6.94
C PRO A 139 8.60 -14.94 -5.86
N TYR A 140 7.37 -15.35 -5.56
CA TYR A 140 7.17 -16.57 -4.81
C TYR A 140 7.22 -17.71 -5.81
N THR A 141 8.28 -18.50 -5.74
CA THR A 141 8.40 -19.72 -6.51
C THR A 141 8.14 -20.87 -5.52
N PRO A 142 7.00 -21.58 -5.65
CA PRO A 142 6.88 -22.90 -5.06
C PRO A 142 7.94 -23.72 -5.80
N ALA A 143 9.11 -23.84 -5.20
CA ALA A 143 10.27 -24.39 -5.85
C ALA A 143 10.05 -25.88 -6.09
N ALA A 144 10.65 -26.32 -7.19
CA ALA A 144 10.51 -27.61 -7.81
C ALA A 144 10.31 -28.78 -6.82
N VAL A 145 9.44 -29.70 -7.23
CA VAL A 145 9.32 -31.02 -6.60
C VAL A 145 10.63 -31.76 -6.86
N GLU A 146 11.48 -31.90 -5.84
CA GLU A 146 12.62 -32.81 -5.85
C GLU A 146 12.25 -34.01 -4.97
N GLU A 147 12.26 -35.21 -5.53
CA GLU A 147 12.07 -36.50 -4.82
C GLU A 147 10.82 -36.56 -3.91
N GLY A 148 9.70 -35.98 -4.35
CA GLY A 148 8.42 -36.03 -3.62
C GLY A 148 8.27 -35.00 -2.48
N ASN A 149 9.28 -34.14 -2.26
CA ASN A 149 9.22 -33.04 -1.30
C ASN A 149 9.02 -31.69 -1.99
N VAL A 150 8.20 -30.81 -1.40
CA VAL A 150 7.96 -29.45 -1.90
C VAL A 150 9.02 -28.50 -1.32
N LYS A 151 9.76 -27.83 -2.21
CA LYS A 151 10.66 -26.74 -1.84
C LYS A 151 9.86 -25.44 -1.90
N VAL A 152 9.99 -24.57 -0.91
CA VAL A 152 9.33 -23.25 -0.92
C VAL A 152 10.41 -22.19 -1.01
N THR A 153 10.48 -21.49 -2.14
CA THR A 153 11.44 -20.39 -2.37
C THR A 153 10.70 -19.08 -2.51
N SER A 154 10.84 -18.20 -1.53
CA SER A 154 10.35 -16.83 -1.60
C SER A 154 11.52 -15.92 -1.96
N ASN A 155 11.55 -15.42 -3.19
CA ASN A 155 12.38 -14.27 -3.51
C ASN A 155 11.63 -13.02 -3.05
N VAL A 156 12.33 -12.08 -2.41
CA VAL A 156 11.73 -10.85 -1.91
C VAL A 156 12.43 -9.65 -2.55
N ASP A 157 11.79 -9.10 -3.58
CA ASP A 157 12.19 -7.83 -4.19
C ASP A 157 11.22 -6.75 -3.73
N MET A 158 11.66 -5.88 -2.84
CA MET A 158 10.94 -4.64 -2.61
C MET A 158 11.31 -3.68 -3.74
N VAL A 159 10.33 -3.28 -4.56
CA VAL A 159 10.44 -2.11 -5.42
C VAL A 159 9.62 -1.04 -4.74
N CYS A 160 10.28 -0.11 -4.05
CA CYS A 160 9.60 1.12 -3.70
C CYS A 160 9.82 2.10 -4.85
N PRO A 161 8.76 2.71 -5.39
CA PRO A 161 8.81 4.09 -5.77
C PRO A 161 8.35 4.88 -4.55
N ALA A 162 9.24 5.68 -3.99
CA ALA A 162 8.90 6.66 -2.97
C ALA A 162 7.85 7.62 -3.52
N ARG A 163 6.55 7.31 -3.38
CA ARG A 163 5.41 8.23 -3.44
C ARG A 163 4.09 7.47 -3.27
N GLU A 164 3.49 7.68 -2.09
CA GLU A 164 2.06 7.57 -1.79
C GLU A 164 1.50 6.29 -1.16
N VAL A 165 2.26 5.62 -0.31
CA VAL A 165 1.73 5.12 0.96
C VAL A 165 2.21 6.05 2.07
N ASN A 166 1.42 6.11 3.16
CA ASN A 166 1.67 6.87 4.40
C ASN A 166 3.12 7.31 4.58
N GLU A 167 3.35 8.57 4.96
CA GLU A 167 4.65 9.05 5.47
C GLU A 167 5.19 8.09 6.56
N ILE A 168 5.87 7.02 6.14
CA ILE A 168 7.00 6.44 6.82
C ILE A 168 8.15 7.04 6.02
N GLU A 169 8.60 8.22 6.43
CA GLU A 169 9.92 8.68 6.02
C GLU A 169 10.89 7.59 6.49
N LEU A 170 11.31 6.71 5.57
CA LEU A 170 12.42 5.78 5.79
C LEU A 170 13.77 6.51 5.70
N GLN A 171 13.73 7.83 5.50
CA GLN A 171 14.87 8.73 5.71
C GLN A 171 15.38 8.50 7.14
N ASP A 172 16.68 8.22 7.24
CA ASP A 172 17.43 7.94 8.46
C ASP A 172 17.13 6.60 9.17
N ILE A 173 16.44 5.68 8.49
CA ILE A 173 16.15 4.33 9.00
C ILE A 173 16.73 3.26 8.08
N GLU A 174 17.69 2.49 8.59
CA GLU A 174 18.18 1.29 7.90
C GLU A 174 17.14 0.18 7.98
N THR A 175 16.95 -0.60 6.91
CA THR A 175 15.88 -1.61 6.85
C THR A 175 16.41 -2.99 6.51
N TYR A 176 15.75 -4.03 6.99
CA TYR A 176 15.97 -5.42 6.57
C TYR A 176 14.68 -6.21 6.67
N VAL A 177 14.62 -7.35 5.99
CA VAL A 177 13.47 -8.25 6.01
C VAL A 177 13.76 -9.45 6.92
N LYS A 178 12.77 -9.84 7.73
CA LYS A 178 12.74 -11.12 8.44
C LYS A 178 11.67 -12.01 7.82
N CYS A 179 11.96 -13.30 7.72
CA CYS A 179 11.02 -14.29 7.23
C CYS A 179 10.96 -15.49 8.20
N TYR A 180 9.75 -15.97 8.48
CA TYR A 180 9.48 -17.15 9.31
C TYR A 180 8.49 -18.09 8.60
N MET A 181 8.66 -19.39 8.81
CA MET A 181 7.67 -20.42 8.44
C MET A 181 6.92 -20.86 9.70
N LEU A 182 5.79 -20.22 9.97
CA LEU A 182 4.97 -20.50 11.15
C LEU A 182 4.26 -21.86 11.02
N PRO A 183 4.05 -22.59 12.14
CA PRO A 183 4.29 -22.18 13.53
C PRO A 183 5.73 -22.31 14.04
N ASP A 184 6.72 -22.64 13.20
CA ASP A 184 8.11 -22.74 13.67
C ASP A 184 8.69 -21.34 13.94
N LYS A 185 8.74 -20.99 15.23
CA LYS A 185 9.27 -19.71 15.74
C LYS A 185 10.74 -19.80 16.17
N SER A 186 11.41 -20.93 15.93
CA SER A 186 12.77 -21.13 16.43
C SER A 186 13.75 -20.12 15.83
N HIS A 187 14.80 -19.77 16.58
CA HIS A 187 15.89 -18.96 16.04
C HIS A 187 16.59 -19.61 14.82
N ARG A 188 16.44 -20.93 14.66
CA ARG A 188 16.99 -21.70 13.53
C ARG A 188 16.15 -21.55 12.25
N SER A 189 14.83 -21.38 12.37
CA SER A 189 13.93 -21.15 11.22
C SER A 189 13.88 -19.69 10.78
N LYS A 190 14.33 -18.76 11.64
CA LYS A 190 14.41 -17.34 11.34
C LYS A 190 15.43 -17.05 10.24
N MET A 191 14.94 -16.61 9.08
CA MET A 191 15.79 -16.07 8.03
C MET A 191 15.73 -14.54 8.03
N ARG A 192 16.83 -13.88 7.66
CA ARG A 192 16.89 -12.42 7.53
C ARG A 192 17.71 -12.01 6.32
N SER A 193 17.33 -10.92 5.67
CA SER A 193 18.15 -10.29 4.63
C SER A 193 19.33 -9.53 5.22
N THR A 194 20.20 -9.03 4.35
CA THR A 194 21.15 -7.97 4.70
C THR A 194 20.40 -6.68 5.07
N ILE A 195 21.07 -5.83 5.84
CA ILE A 195 20.57 -4.49 6.17
C ILE A 195 20.88 -3.55 5.00
N ILE A 196 19.85 -2.85 4.54
CA ILE A 196 19.95 -1.79 3.54
C ILE A 196 19.95 -0.46 4.26
N LYS A 197 20.94 0.37 3.93
CA LYS A 197 21.04 1.74 4.44
C LYS A 197 19.78 2.55 4.09
N SER A 198 19.51 3.59 4.87
CA SER A 198 18.38 4.51 4.67
C SER A 198 18.15 4.85 3.19
N THR A 199 17.04 4.34 2.67
CA THR A 199 16.56 4.62 1.32
C THR A 199 15.05 4.50 1.32
N ASN A 200 14.40 5.34 0.52
CA ASN A 200 12.98 5.19 0.25
C ASN A 200 12.72 4.10 -0.80
N SER A 201 13.72 3.32 -1.24
CA SER A 201 13.56 2.24 -2.22
C SER A 201 14.50 1.05 -2.00
N PRO A 202 14.38 0.37 -0.84
CA PRO A 202 15.26 -0.73 -0.49
C PRO A 202 15.04 -1.94 -1.42
N ARG A 203 16.12 -2.45 -2.02
CA ARG A 203 16.12 -3.69 -2.82
C ARG A 203 16.89 -4.78 -2.09
N TYR A 204 16.18 -5.71 -1.47
CA TYR A 204 16.78 -6.77 -0.65
C TYR A 204 17.43 -7.88 -1.45
N ASN A 205 16.86 -8.21 -2.63
CA ASN A 205 17.34 -9.26 -3.54
C ASN A 205 17.75 -10.53 -2.78
N HIS A 206 16.93 -10.94 -1.82
CA HIS A 206 17.23 -12.05 -0.92
C HIS A 206 16.22 -13.17 -1.10
N ASN A 207 16.74 -14.40 -1.17
CA ASN A 207 15.94 -15.60 -1.37
C ASN A 207 15.79 -16.33 -0.04
N PHE A 208 14.56 -16.43 0.46
CA PHE A 208 14.22 -17.24 1.63
C PHE A 208 13.78 -18.62 1.16
N VAL A 209 14.43 -19.67 1.68
CA VAL A 209 14.19 -21.04 1.23
C VAL A 209 13.82 -21.90 2.43
N PHE A 210 12.59 -22.42 2.41
CA PHE A 210 12.10 -23.42 3.35
C PHE A 210 11.96 -24.76 2.63
N ARG A 211 12.34 -25.86 3.29
CA ARG A 211 12.44 -27.19 2.67
C ARG A 211 11.78 -28.25 3.54
N GLY A 212 11.42 -29.37 2.93
CA GLY A 212 10.97 -30.58 3.62
C GLY A 212 9.50 -30.55 4.01
N PHE A 213 8.64 -29.93 3.20
CA PHE A 213 7.20 -29.92 3.42
C PHE A 213 6.47 -30.68 2.31
N ASN A 214 5.35 -31.32 2.65
CA ASN A 214 4.38 -31.80 1.67
C ASN A 214 3.21 -30.81 1.51
N LYS A 215 2.36 -31.01 0.49
CA LYS A 215 1.24 -30.11 0.18
C LYS A 215 0.25 -29.98 1.35
N SER A 216 -0.07 -31.07 2.02
CA SER A 216 -1.01 -31.08 3.16
C SER A 216 -0.44 -30.31 4.35
N GLU A 217 0.85 -30.45 4.62
CA GLU A 217 1.52 -29.65 5.64
C GLU A 217 1.52 -28.17 5.31
N LEU A 218 1.74 -27.79 4.05
CA LEU A 218 1.72 -26.38 3.64
C LEU A 218 0.35 -25.72 3.83
N MET A 219 -0.76 -26.46 3.72
CA MET A 219 -2.09 -25.92 3.99
C MET A 219 -2.27 -25.44 5.43
N GLU A 220 -1.48 -25.98 6.36
CA GLU A 220 -1.49 -25.70 7.78
C GLU A 220 -0.35 -24.75 8.22
N ARG A 221 0.34 -24.12 7.25
CA ARG A 221 1.50 -23.24 7.49
C ARG A 221 1.25 -21.82 7.03
N CYS A 222 2.07 -20.91 7.54
CA CYS A 222 2.07 -19.52 7.13
C CYS A 222 3.50 -19.00 6.96
N ILE A 223 3.75 -18.32 5.85
CA ILE A 223 4.96 -17.53 5.69
C ILE A 223 4.69 -16.12 6.23
N GLU A 224 5.41 -15.74 7.28
CA GLU A 224 5.39 -14.39 7.84
C GLU A 224 6.62 -13.61 7.37
N ILE A 225 6.40 -12.54 6.61
CA ILE A 225 7.46 -11.65 6.10
C ILE A 225 7.28 -10.28 6.74
N MET A 226 8.32 -9.80 7.44
CA MET A 226 8.29 -8.55 8.17
C MET A 226 9.42 -7.63 7.72
N VAL A 227 9.10 -6.39 7.35
CA VAL A 227 10.08 -5.33 7.14
C VAL A 227 10.36 -4.66 8.48
N VAL A 228 11.64 -4.61 8.85
CA VAL A 228 12.10 -4.08 10.13
C VAL A 228 13.02 -2.90 9.89
N GLY A 229 12.70 -1.76 10.50
CA GLY A 229 13.54 -0.58 10.55
C GLY A 229 14.45 -0.61 11.79
N VAL A 230 15.69 -0.16 11.60
CA VAL A 230 16.70 0.03 12.63
C VAL A 230 17.11 1.50 12.61
N GLY A 231 17.01 2.17 13.77
CA GLY A 231 17.45 3.55 13.89
C GLY A 231 18.96 3.69 13.63
N SER A 232 19.34 4.79 12.99
CA SER A 232 20.74 5.14 12.68
C SER A 232 21.66 5.13 13.91
N ALA A 233 22.95 4.88 13.69
CA ALA A 233 23.98 4.80 14.72
C ALA A 233 23.99 6.07 15.60
N GLY A 234 23.60 5.94 16.87
CA GLY A 234 23.54 7.04 17.84
C GLY A 234 22.28 7.02 18.71
N SER A 235 21.19 6.42 18.23
CA SER A 235 19.99 6.16 19.04
C SER A 235 20.04 4.75 19.63
N ARG A 236 19.56 4.57 20.86
CA ARG A 236 19.45 3.26 21.52
C ARG A 236 18.75 2.30 20.54
N ARG A 237 19.45 1.27 20.04
CA ARG A 237 19.04 0.38 18.92
C ARG A 237 17.64 -0.21 19.13
N LYS A 238 16.60 0.55 18.84
CA LYS A 238 15.21 0.11 18.91
C LYS A 238 14.80 -0.23 17.49
N SER A 239 14.71 -1.52 17.20
CA SER A 239 14.17 -1.99 15.94
C SER A 239 12.65 -1.90 15.98
N ASN A 240 12.05 -1.23 15.01
CA ASN A 240 10.60 -1.13 14.88
C ASN A 240 10.15 -1.85 13.62
N THR A 241 9.01 -2.53 13.71
CA THR A 241 8.40 -3.15 12.53
C THR A 241 7.75 -2.06 11.68
N VAL A 242 8.17 -1.97 10.41
CA VAL A 242 7.61 -1.03 9.42
C VAL A 242 6.27 -1.56 8.91
N GLY A 243 6.20 -2.87 8.66
CA GLY A 243 5.02 -3.58 8.23
C GLY A 243 5.36 -5.02 7.88
N GLY A 244 4.36 -5.80 7.48
CA GLY A 244 4.60 -7.16 7.01
C GLY A 244 3.42 -7.71 6.23
N ILE A 245 3.53 -8.98 5.85
CA ILE A 245 2.47 -9.78 5.24
C ILE A 245 2.51 -11.20 5.82
N ARG A 246 1.40 -11.91 5.67
CA ARG A 246 1.28 -13.32 6.04
C ARG A 246 0.63 -14.09 4.91
N LEU A 247 1.34 -15.07 4.36
CA LEU A 247 0.84 -15.92 3.27
C LEU A 247 0.45 -17.29 3.83
N SER A 248 -0.83 -17.61 3.78
CA SER A 248 -1.43 -18.84 4.29
C SER A 248 -2.79 -19.10 3.63
N SER A 249 -3.42 -20.24 3.95
CA SER A 249 -4.80 -20.54 3.53
C SER A 249 -5.85 -19.55 4.10
N GLY A 250 -5.51 -18.84 5.19
CA GLY A 250 -6.34 -17.81 5.81
C GLY A 250 -7.51 -18.35 6.64
N GLU A 251 -7.47 -19.63 7.02
CA GLU A 251 -8.56 -20.28 7.76
C GLU A 251 -8.63 -19.89 9.26
N ARG A 252 -7.68 -19.08 9.75
CA ARG A 252 -7.54 -18.68 11.17
C ARG A 252 -7.50 -19.87 12.14
N LYS A 253 -7.13 -21.05 11.65
CA LYS A 253 -7.01 -22.28 12.43
C LYS A 253 -5.72 -23.01 12.04
N HIS A 254 -5.19 -23.75 12.99
CA HIS A 254 -4.08 -24.68 12.80
C HIS A 254 -4.39 -25.95 13.59
N ILE A 255 -4.50 -27.09 12.91
CA ILE A 255 -4.85 -28.40 13.53
C ILE A 255 -6.13 -28.26 14.39
N GLY A 256 -7.16 -27.63 13.82
CA GLY A 256 -8.45 -27.40 14.47
C GLY A 256 -8.49 -26.37 15.60
N LYS A 257 -7.35 -25.81 16.03
CA LYS A 257 -7.27 -24.77 17.08
C LYS A 257 -7.18 -23.37 16.45
N PRO A 258 -7.70 -22.31 17.11
CA PRO A 258 -7.53 -20.94 16.63
C PRO A 258 -6.06 -20.56 16.45
N ALA A 259 -5.73 -19.93 15.33
CA ALA A 259 -4.38 -19.50 14.97
C ALA A 259 -4.41 -18.05 14.45
N GLU A 260 -4.02 -17.09 15.29
CA GLU A 260 -4.03 -15.65 14.96
C GLU A 260 -3.09 -15.26 13.82
N TRP A 261 -2.12 -16.11 13.51
CA TRP A 261 -1.14 -15.95 12.43
C TRP A 261 -1.62 -16.53 11.10
N MET A 262 -2.74 -17.25 11.07
CA MET A 262 -3.42 -17.72 9.85
C MET A 262 -4.46 -16.68 9.38
N ASP A 263 -4.09 -15.41 9.37
CA ASP A 263 -4.99 -14.27 9.17
C ASP A 263 -4.80 -13.57 7.81
N SER A 264 -4.32 -14.30 6.82
CA SER A 264 -4.12 -13.81 5.45
C SER A 264 -5.40 -13.21 4.87
N ASN A 265 -5.27 -12.03 4.24
CA ASN A 265 -6.35 -11.39 3.50
C ASN A 265 -6.62 -12.11 2.16
N ALA A 266 -7.59 -11.64 1.37
CA ALA A 266 -7.94 -12.29 0.11
C ALA A 266 -6.76 -12.38 -0.88
N GLU A 267 -5.95 -11.32 -1.00
CA GLU A 267 -4.81 -11.22 -1.92
C GLU A 267 -3.66 -12.16 -1.50
N GLU A 268 -3.34 -12.16 -0.19
CA GLU A 268 -2.35 -13.03 0.42
C GLU A 268 -2.73 -14.52 0.26
N ARG A 269 -4.03 -14.84 0.41
CA ARG A 269 -4.57 -16.20 0.24
C ARG A 269 -4.54 -16.63 -1.23
N GLU A 270 -4.93 -15.76 -2.15
CA GLU A 270 -4.91 -16.05 -3.57
C GLU A 270 -3.48 -16.36 -4.04
N LEU A 271 -2.51 -15.53 -3.64
CA LEU A 271 -1.09 -15.78 -3.92
C LEU A 271 -0.64 -17.13 -3.36
N TRP A 272 -0.96 -17.41 -2.09
CA TRP A 272 -0.64 -18.68 -1.45
C TRP A 272 -1.23 -19.87 -2.22
N MET A 273 -2.52 -19.85 -2.52
CA MET A 273 -3.21 -20.94 -3.20
C MET A 273 -2.74 -21.13 -4.64
N LYS A 274 -2.55 -20.04 -5.39
CA LYS A 274 -2.02 -20.08 -6.75
C LYS A 274 -0.67 -20.78 -6.79
N SER A 275 0.17 -20.48 -5.80
CA SER A 275 1.47 -21.10 -5.70
C SER A 275 1.42 -22.60 -5.38
N LEU A 276 0.51 -23.04 -4.51
CA LEU A 276 0.34 -24.46 -4.23
C LEU A 276 -0.31 -25.23 -5.39
N SER A 277 -1.03 -24.53 -6.27
CA SER A 277 -1.71 -25.13 -7.43
C SER A 277 -0.78 -25.39 -8.62
N ALA A 278 0.29 -24.61 -8.77
CA ALA A 278 1.26 -24.74 -9.85
C ALA A 278 2.72 -24.81 -9.31
N PRO A 279 3.12 -25.90 -8.63
CA PRO A 279 4.51 -26.09 -8.18
C PRO A 279 5.50 -26.00 -9.34
N GLY A 280 6.62 -25.30 -9.16
CA GLY A 280 7.67 -25.11 -10.17
C GLY A 280 7.47 -23.90 -11.08
N MET A 281 6.29 -23.28 -11.13
CA MET A 281 6.06 -22.04 -11.87
C MET A 281 6.30 -20.82 -10.99
N GLU A 282 7.11 -19.87 -11.47
CA GLU A 282 7.28 -18.60 -10.77
C GLU A 282 5.97 -17.82 -10.73
N THR A 283 5.50 -17.52 -9.52
CA THR A 283 4.35 -16.64 -9.31
C THR A 283 4.84 -15.32 -8.77
N ILE A 284 4.79 -14.29 -9.61
CA ILE A 284 5.12 -12.93 -9.20
C ILE A 284 3.84 -12.24 -8.78
N SER A 285 3.83 -11.66 -7.59
CA SER A 285 2.71 -10.84 -7.11
C SER A 285 3.20 -9.66 -6.28
N ILE A 286 2.39 -8.62 -6.30
CA ILE A 286 2.64 -7.31 -5.71
C ILE A 286 1.63 -7.18 -4.56
N ILE A 287 2.07 -7.40 -3.32
CA ILE A 287 1.20 -7.42 -2.13
C ILE A 287 1.47 -6.21 -1.23
N PRO A 288 0.44 -5.45 -0.81
CA PRO A 288 0.60 -4.29 0.06
C PRO A 288 0.98 -4.69 1.49
N LEU A 289 1.92 -3.96 2.09
CA LEU A 289 2.32 -4.16 3.48
C LEU A 289 1.20 -3.80 4.46
N ARG A 290 0.93 -4.71 5.40
CA ARG A 290 0.04 -4.46 6.54
C ARG A 290 0.83 -3.78 7.67
N SER A 291 0.44 -2.56 8.02
CA SER A 291 1.07 -1.76 9.10
C SER A 291 0.67 -2.18 10.53
N HIS A 292 -0.30 -3.08 10.68
CA HIS A 292 -0.85 -3.50 11.98
C HIS A 292 -0.50 -4.94 12.34
N ILE A 293 0.31 -5.64 11.53
CA ILE A 293 0.76 -6.99 11.88
C ILE A 293 1.69 -6.87 13.08
N LYS A 294 1.27 -7.49 14.19
CA LYS A 294 2.15 -7.74 15.33
C LYS A 294 3.03 -8.94 14.98
N PRO A 295 4.36 -8.81 15.01
CA PRO A 295 5.25 -9.94 14.75
C PRO A 295 4.92 -11.08 15.70
N THR A 296 4.81 -12.30 15.17
CA THR A 296 4.42 -13.46 15.99
C THR A 296 5.51 -13.87 17.00
N CYS A 297 6.73 -13.37 16.81
CA CYS A 297 7.92 -13.66 17.60
C CYS A 297 8.54 -12.38 18.23
N SER A 298 7.72 -11.51 18.82
CA SER A 298 8.19 -10.25 19.44
C SER A 298 8.65 -10.37 20.90
N TYR A 299 8.65 -11.57 21.50
CA TYR A 299 9.17 -11.83 22.84
C TYR A 299 10.09 -13.04 22.84
N SER A 300 11.39 -12.75 22.86
CA SER A 300 12.48 -13.62 23.30
C SER A 300 13.62 -12.72 23.72
#